data_AF-C6HLI2-F1
#
_entry.id   AF-C6HLI2-F1
#
_cell.length_a   1.000
_cell.length_b   1.000
_cell.length_c   1.000
_cell.angle_alpha   90.00
_cell.angle_beta   90.00
_cell.angle_gamma   90.00
#
_symmetry.space_group_name_H-M   'P 1'
#
loop_
_entity.id
_entity.type
_entity.pdbx_description
1 polymer ?
#
loop_
_entity_poly.entity_id
_entity_poly.type
_entity_poly.pdbx_seq_one_letter_code
_entity_poly.pdbx_strand_id
1 'polypeptide(L)'
;MLQLYNDEFTHIGAISEVVEGANTWAVTGRPLTYNMNELATSTGYPINRFPTERFSSANEYFKSLADQHLVHLHTQRNLASDPKDARRRYIARHLFQQLAARNCINENGPFKLFCDDLRPANILVN
;
A
#
# COMPACT_ATOMS: atom_id res chain seq x y z
N MET A 1 -17.02 12.43 4.28
CA MET A 1 -15.90 11.51 4.60
C MET A 1 -16.19 10.54 5.75
N LEU A 2 -17.05 10.88 6.74
CA LEU A 2 -17.35 10.01 7.87
C LEU A 2 -18.06 8.68 7.51
N GLN A 3 -18.90 8.66 6.47
CA GLN A 3 -19.67 7.47 6.10
C GLN A 3 -18.78 6.34 5.56
N LEU A 4 -17.76 6.66 4.77
CA LEU A 4 -16.81 5.69 4.20
C LEU A 4 -15.92 5.01 5.25
N TYR A 5 -15.82 5.57 6.45
CA TYR A 5 -15.06 4.97 7.54
C TYR A 5 -15.85 3.86 8.27
N ASN A 6 -17.17 3.84 8.11
CA ASN A 6 -18.02 2.84 8.77
C ASN A 6 -17.90 1.46 8.10
N ASP A 7 -17.45 1.41 6.85
CA ASP A 7 -17.30 0.17 6.11
C ASP A 7 -16.14 -0.66 6.67
N GLU A 8 -16.39 -1.96 6.83
CA GLU A 8 -15.42 -2.94 7.32
C GLU A 8 -15.15 -3.99 6.25
N PHE A 9 -13.88 -4.24 6.00
CA PHE A 9 -13.41 -5.20 5.02
C PHE A 9 -12.63 -6.31 5.69
N THR A 10 -12.74 -7.51 5.12
CA THR A 10 -12.04 -8.71 5.62
C THR A 10 -10.62 -8.84 5.08
N HIS A 11 -10.25 -8.07 4.06
CA HIS A 11 -8.95 -8.14 3.37
C HIS A 11 -8.46 -6.72 3.03
N ILE A 12 -7.17 -6.61 2.69
CA ILE A 12 -6.56 -5.37 2.20
C ILE A 12 -6.31 -5.52 0.69
N GLY A 13 -6.86 -4.61 -0.12
CA GLY A 13 -6.77 -4.68 -1.57
C GLY A 13 -7.72 -3.71 -2.28
N ALA A 14 -7.91 -3.90 -3.58
CA ALA A 14 -8.86 -3.12 -4.38
C ALA A 14 -10.29 -3.58 -4.13
N ILE A 15 -11.20 -2.61 -4.00
CA ILE A 15 -12.63 -2.85 -3.79
C ILE A 15 -13.38 -2.89 -5.13
N SER A 16 -14.38 -3.76 -5.23
CA SER A 16 -15.37 -3.75 -6.31
C SER A 16 -16.76 -4.12 -5.76
N GLU A 17 -17.80 -3.74 -6.50
CA GLU A 17 -19.16 -4.21 -6.22
C GLU A 17 -19.24 -5.74 -6.43
N VAL A 18 -19.98 -6.43 -5.57
CA VAL A 18 -20.24 -7.87 -5.66
C VAL A 18 -21.72 -8.12 -5.97
N VAL A 19 -21.98 -9.16 -6.76
CA VAL A 19 -23.31 -9.46 -7.34
C VAL A 19 -24.34 -9.91 -6.30
N GLU A 20 -23.91 -10.34 -5.11
CA GLU A 20 -24.78 -10.92 -4.06
C GLU A 20 -25.70 -9.91 -3.33
N GLY A 21 -25.80 -8.67 -3.81
CA GLY A 21 -26.79 -7.69 -3.34
C GLY A 21 -26.49 -6.29 -3.87
N ALA A 22 -27.54 -5.52 -4.18
CA ALA A 22 -27.38 -4.14 -4.63
C ALA A 22 -26.55 -3.34 -3.62
N ASN A 23 -25.49 -2.66 -4.09
CA ASN A 23 -24.63 -1.79 -3.28
C ASN A 23 -23.78 -2.52 -2.21
N THR A 24 -23.41 -3.79 -2.47
CA THR A 24 -22.47 -4.54 -1.61
C THR A 24 -21.06 -4.43 -2.19
N TRP A 25 -20.10 -3.97 -1.38
CA TRP A 25 -18.70 -3.79 -1.78
C TRP A 25 -17.79 -4.75 -1.04
N ALA A 26 -16.84 -5.35 -1.74
CA ALA A 26 -15.84 -6.23 -1.15
C ALA A 26 -14.46 -5.99 -1.75
N VAL A 27 -13.41 -6.41 -1.03
CA VAL A 27 -12.05 -6.42 -1.55
C VAL A 27 -11.86 -7.66 -2.42
N THR A 28 -11.83 -7.47 -3.73
CA THR A 28 -11.80 -8.53 -4.74
C THR A 28 -10.48 -8.61 -5.50
N GLY A 29 -9.67 -7.56 -5.47
CA GLY A 29 -8.41 -7.49 -6.22
C GLY A 29 -7.20 -7.13 -5.37
N ARG A 30 -6.01 -7.29 -5.97
CA ARG A 30 -4.75 -6.78 -5.41
C ARG A 30 -4.83 -5.28 -5.11
N PRO A 31 -4.00 -4.77 -4.18
CA PRO A 31 -3.89 -3.33 -4.00
C PRO A 31 -3.44 -2.61 -5.28
N LEU A 32 -4.04 -1.45 -5.52
CA LEU A 32 -3.65 -0.51 -6.57
C LEU A 32 -3.47 0.85 -5.91
N THR A 33 -2.26 1.10 -5.41
CA THR A 33 -1.95 2.32 -4.64
C THR A 33 -1.33 3.38 -5.55
N TYR A 34 -1.47 4.66 -5.18
CA TYR A 34 -0.78 5.75 -5.87
C TYR A 34 0.73 5.54 -5.83
N ASN A 35 1.29 5.09 -4.70
CA ASN A 35 2.71 4.76 -4.60
C ASN A 35 3.14 3.66 -5.59
N MET A 36 2.33 2.62 -5.80
CA MET A 36 2.63 1.59 -6.82
C MET A 36 2.62 2.17 -8.23
N ASN A 37 1.70 3.10 -8.53
CA ASN A 37 1.68 3.80 -9.80
C ASN A 37 2.97 4.61 -10.00
N GLU A 38 3.35 5.44 -9.02
CA GLU A 38 4.59 6.24 -9.07
C GLU A 38 5.84 5.36 -9.24
N LEU A 39 5.92 4.23 -8.52
CA LEU A 39 7.02 3.27 -8.69
C LEU A 39 7.06 2.72 -10.11
N ALA A 40 5.91 2.40 -10.71
CA ALA A 40 5.83 1.82 -12.06
C ALA A 40 6.15 2.83 -13.17
N THR A 41 5.77 4.10 -12.99
CA THR A 41 5.84 5.12 -14.06
C THR A 41 7.05 6.03 -13.97
N SER A 42 7.53 6.31 -12.75
CA SER A 42 8.54 7.35 -12.50
C SER A 42 9.88 6.76 -12.03
N THR A 43 10.02 5.44 -11.96
CA THR A 43 11.23 4.77 -11.42
C THR A 43 11.63 3.53 -12.21
N GLY A 44 12.76 2.90 -11.85
CA GLY A 44 13.19 1.60 -12.37
C GLY A 44 12.63 0.40 -11.61
N TYR A 45 11.46 0.51 -11.00
CA TYR A 45 10.88 -0.56 -10.18
C TYR A 45 10.43 -1.76 -11.05
N PRO A 46 10.83 -3.00 -10.72
CA PRO A 46 10.39 -4.19 -11.44
C PRO A 46 8.92 -4.51 -11.15
N ILE A 47 8.03 -4.21 -12.10
CA ILE A 47 6.57 -4.33 -11.93
C ILE A 47 6.08 -5.74 -11.58
N ASN A 48 6.84 -6.77 -11.95
CA ASN A 48 6.56 -8.17 -11.61
C ASN A 48 6.80 -8.49 -10.12
N ARG A 49 7.34 -7.54 -9.34
CA ARG A 49 7.54 -7.63 -7.89
C ARG A 49 6.39 -6.99 -7.10
N PHE A 50 5.38 -6.44 -7.77
CA PHE A 50 4.16 -6.00 -7.10
C PHE A 50 3.31 -7.18 -6.63
N PRO A 51 2.52 -7.02 -5.56
CA PRO A 51 1.58 -8.04 -5.13
C PRO A 51 0.55 -8.34 -6.23
N THR A 52 0.26 -9.61 -6.43
CA THR A 52 -0.74 -10.10 -7.39
C THR A 52 -2.09 -10.40 -6.73
N GLU A 53 -2.09 -10.55 -5.41
CA GLU A 53 -3.25 -10.92 -4.60
C GLU A 53 -3.59 -9.84 -3.57
N ARG A 54 -4.80 -9.94 -3.01
CA ARG A 54 -5.22 -9.23 -1.79
C ARG A 54 -4.52 -9.81 -0.56
N PHE A 55 -4.42 -9.04 0.51
CA PHE A 55 -3.82 -9.50 1.77
C PHE A 55 -4.89 -9.88 2.78
N SER A 56 -4.65 -10.96 3.50
CA SER A 56 -5.53 -11.46 4.56
C SER A 56 -5.19 -10.83 5.92
N SER A 57 -3.96 -10.32 6.07
CA SER A 57 -3.51 -9.71 7.30
C SER A 57 -2.76 -8.38 7.11
N ALA A 58 -2.73 -7.57 8.16
CA ALA A 58 -1.94 -6.35 8.21
C ALA A 58 -0.44 -6.64 8.09
N ASN A 59 0.08 -7.70 8.70
CA ASN A 59 1.49 -8.09 8.57
C ASN A 59 1.86 -8.40 7.11
N GLU A 60 1.05 -9.18 6.40
CA GLU A 60 1.26 -9.49 4.98
C GLU A 60 1.36 -8.20 4.15
N TYR A 61 0.44 -7.27 4.37
CA TYR A 61 0.43 -5.98 3.68
C TYR A 61 1.69 -5.16 3.99
N PHE A 62 2.04 -4.97 5.27
CA PHE A 62 3.18 -4.15 5.66
C PHE A 62 4.53 -4.79 5.27
N LYS A 63 4.61 -6.12 5.27
CA LYS A 63 5.78 -6.85 4.77
C LYS A 63 5.96 -6.61 3.27
N SER A 64 4.88 -6.74 2.49
CA SER A 64 4.89 -6.40 1.07
C SER A 64 5.33 -4.94 0.83
N LEU A 65 4.82 -3.99 1.63
CA LEU A 65 5.20 -2.58 1.53
C LEU A 65 6.68 -2.35 1.87
N ALA A 66 7.19 -3.02 2.91
CA ALA A 66 8.61 -2.96 3.28
C ALA A 66 9.51 -3.53 2.16
N ASP A 67 9.11 -4.65 1.57
CA ASP A 67 9.84 -5.26 0.45
C ASP A 67 9.85 -4.34 -0.77
N GLN A 68 8.72 -3.69 -1.09
CA GLN A 68 8.66 -2.67 -2.15
C GLN A 68 9.64 -1.53 -1.88
N HIS A 69 9.72 -1.02 -0.65
CA HIS A 69 10.67 0.04 -0.30
C HIS A 69 12.14 -0.39 -0.46
N LEU A 70 12.47 -1.62 -0.09
CA LEU A 70 13.84 -2.16 -0.22
C LEU A 70 14.21 -2.42 -1.69
N VAL A 71 13.29 -2.97 -2.48
CA VAL A 71 13.47 -3.14 -3.92
C VAL A 71 13.68 -1.79 -4.58
N HIS A 72 12.86 -0.79 -4.27
CA HIS A 72 13.00 0.57 -4.78
C HIS A 72 14.35 1.20 -4.43
N LEU A 73 14.82 1.01 -3.19
CA LEU A 73 16.14 1.46 -2.76
C LEU A 73 17.27 0.84 -3.59
N HIS A 74 17.13 -0.43 -3.98
CA HIS A 74 18.12 -1.13 -4.79
C HIS A 74 18.08 -0.72 -6.27
N THR A 75 16.88 -0.54 -6.82
CA THR A 75 16.70 -0.36 -8.27
C THR A 75 16.86 1.09 -8.71
N GLN A 76 16.59 2.07 -7.84
CA GLN A 76 16.72 3.50 -8.19
C GLN A 76 18.01 4.11 -7.63
N ARG A 77 19.05 4.19 -8.46
CA ARG A 77 20.38 4.72 -8.06
C ARG A 77 20.40 6.22 -7.73
N ASN A 78 19.48 7.01 -8.29
CA ASN A 78 19.37 8.45 -8.07
C ASN A 78 18.34 8.82 -6.98
N LEU A 79 18.01 7.88 -6.09
CA LEU A 79 16.99 8.05 -5.06
C LEU A 79 17.41 8.98 -3.91
N ALA A 80 18.70 9.30 -3.83
CA ALA A 80 19.26 10.17 -2.81
C ALA A 80 20.08 11.30 -3.42
N SER A 81 20.02 12.48 -2.80
CA SER A 81 20.80 13.66 -3.21
C SER A 81 22.27 13.54 -2.87
N ASP A 82 22.59 12.88 -1.76
CA ASP A 82 23.93 12.77 -1.20
C ASP A 82 24.09 11.52 -0.32
N PRO A 83 25.32 11.16 0.10
CA PRO A 83 25.55 9.97 0.92
C PRO A 83 24.85 9.97 2.29
N LYS A 84 24.60 11.13 2.90
CA LYS A 84 23.88 11.21 4.18
C LYS A 84 22.39 10.93 3.98
N ASP A 85 21.79 11.47 2.91
CA ASP A 85 20.40 11.16 2.53
C ASP A 85 20.26 9.68 2.19
N ALA A 86 21.19 9.11 1.43
CA ALA A 86 21.21 7.68 1.11
C ALA A 86 21.23 6.81 2.38
N ARG A 87 22.10 7.15 3.34
CA ARG A 87 22.19 6.45 4.63
C ARG A 87 20.89 6.60 5.43
N ARG A 88 20.30 7.80 5.48
CA ARG A 88 19.04 8.05 6.19
C ARG A 88 17.90 7.20 5.62
N ARG A 89 17.76 7.17 4.29
CA ARG A 89 16.74 6.37 3.59
C ARG A 89 16.96 4.87 3.79
N TYR A 90 18.21 4.41 3.73
CA TYR A 90 18.56 3.02 4.02
C TYR A 90 18.11 2.63 5.43
N ILE A 91 18.51 3.40 6.45
CA ILE A 91 18.15 3.14 7.84
C ILE A 91 16.63 3.16 8.03
N ALA A 92 15.95 4.18 7.51
CA ALA A 92 14.50 4.33 7.66
C ALA A 92 13.74 3.14 7.09
N ARG A 93 14.12 2.63 5.91
CA ARG A 93 13.45 1.49 5.27
C ARG A 93 13.67 0.17 6.01
N HIS A 94 14.88 -0.05 6.55
CA HIS A 94 15.14 -1.24 7.36
C HIS A 94 14.46 -1.17 8.73
N LEU A 95 14.41 0.02 9.34
CA LEU A 95 13.64 0.23 10.57
C LEU A 95 12.14 0.02 10.33
N PHE A 96 11.61 0.51 9.20
CA PHE A 96 10.22 0.26 8.81
C PHE A 96 9.93 -1.25 8.74
N GLN A 97 10.76 -2.03 8.05
CA GLN A 97 10.59 -3.48 7.96
C GLN A 97 10.59 -4.16 9.34
N GLN A 98 11.50 -3.75 10.24
CA GLN A 98 11.58 -4.31 11.59
C GLN A 98 10.37 -3.93 12.46
N LEU A 99 9.91 -2.69 12.37
CA LEU A 99 8.78 -2.18 13.15
C LEU A 99 7.46 -2.76 12.65
N ALA A 100 7.28 -2.87 11.33
CA ALA A 100 6.12 -3.51 10.71
C ALA A 100 5.93 -4.95 11.21
N ALA A 101 7.02 -5.71 11.34
CA ALA A 101 6.97 -7.09 11.83
C ALA A 101 6.62 -7.21 13.32
N ARG A 102 6.90 -6.18 14.13
CA ARG A 102 6.77 -6.23 15.60
C ARG A 102 5.51 -5.56 16.14
N ASN A 103 5.01 -4.54 15.45
CA ASN A 103 4.00 -3.62 15.98
C ASN A 103 2.68 -3.69 15.20
N CYS A 104 2.39 -4.83 14.55
CA CYS A 104 1.15 -4.96 13.79
C CYS A 104 -0.06 -5.02 14.74
N ILE A 105 -0.95 -4.03 14.63
CA ILE A 105 -2.21 -3.95 15.38
C ILE A 105 -3.32 -4.31 14.39
N ASN A 106 -4.38 -4.99 14.88
CA ASN A 106 -5.50 -5.46 14.05
C ASN A 106 -5.04 -6.38 12.92
N GLU A 107 -4.22 -7.38 13.28
CA GLU A 107 -3.58 -8.31 12.35
C GLU A 107 -4.58 -8.90 11.35
N ASN A 108 -5.73 -9.36 11.82
CA ASN A 108 -6.75 -10.01 11.00
C ASN A 108 -7.97 -9.12 10.73
N GLY A 109 -7.82 -7.79 10.87
CA GLY A 109 -8.90 -6.83 10.68
C GLY A 109 -9.83 -6.65 11.90
N PRO A 110 -11.03 -6.06 11.70
CA PRO A 110 -11.55 -5.58 10.42
C PRO A 110 -10.71 -4.44 9.84
N PHE A 111 -10.57 -4.39 8.51
CA PHE A 111 -9.84 -3.33 7.82
C PHE A 111 -10.78 -2.21 7.42
N LYS A 112 -10.29 -0.97 7.50
CA LYS A 112 -11.05 0.24 7.12
C LYS A 112 -10.61 0.73 5.75
N LEU A 113 -11.51 1.44 5.07
CA LEU A 113 -11.17 2.10 3.82
C LEU A 113 -10.02 3.09 4.03
N PHE A 114 -9.01 2.98 3.17
CA PHE A 114 -7.85 3.87 3.16
C PHE A 114 -7.54 4.27 1.71
N CYS A 115 -7.24 5.55 1.51
CA CYS A 115 -6.77 6.09 0.24
C CYS A 115 -5.49 6.88 0.51
N ASP A 116 -4.39 6.48 -0.14
CA ASP A 116 -3.04 6.99 0.11
C ASP A 116 -2.79 8.41 -0.41
N ASP A 117 -3.68 8.93 -1.26
CA ASP A 117 -3.66 10.32 -1.72
C ASP A 117 -5.05 10.99 -1.76
N LEU A 118 -5.81 10.83 -0.66
CA LEU A 118 -7.17 11.38 -0.52
C LEU A 118 -7.16 12.91 -0.35
N ARG A 119 -7.02 13.63 -1.46
CA ARG A 119 -7.07 15.10 -1.53
C ARG A 119 -8.09 15.56 -2.56
N PRO A 120 -8.72 16.74 -2.41
CA PRO A 120 -9.74 17.23 -3.35
C PRO A 120 -9.33 17.20 -4.83
N ALA A 121 -8.04 17.43 -5.14
CA ALA A 121 -7.51 17.38 -6.51
C ALA A 121 -7.56 15.98 -7.15
N ASN A 122 -7.69 14.93 -6.34
CA ASN A 122 -7.78 13.54 -6.78
C ASN A 122 -9.20 12.97 -6.64
N ILE A 123 -10.20 13.81 -6.38
CA ILE A 123 -11.60 13.39 -6.29
C ILE A 123 -12.33 13.89 -7.53
N LEU A 124 -12.79 12.95 -8.35
CA LEU A 124 -13.68 13.24 -9.47
C LEU A 124 -15.12 13.08 -9.03
N VAL A 125 -15.98 14.02 -9.41
CA VAL A 125 -17.43 13.96 -9.23
C VAL A 125 -18.04 14.13 -10.63
N ASN A 126 -18.93 13.22 -11.00
CA ASN A 126 -19.73 13.30 -12.21
C ASN A 126 -21.20 13.17 -11.82
#